data_AF-A0A7W1F7B0-F1
#
_entry.id   AF-A0A7W1F7B0-F1
#
_cell.length_a   1.000
_cell.length_b   1.000
_cell.length_c   1.000
_cell.angle_alpha   90.00
_cell.angle_beta   90.00
_cell.angle_gamma   90.00
#
_symmetry.space_group_name_H-M   'P 1'
#
loop_
_entity.id
_entity.type
_entity.pdbx_description
1 polymer ?
#
loop_
_entity_poly.entity_id
_entity_poly.type
_entity_poly.pdbx_seq_one_letter_code
_entity_poly.pdbx_strand_id
1 'polypeptide(L)'
;MTPGERVIAAARTKLGCSESPPGSNDGACVNQIQSSTGAYNLAWCGSFVKWSYDKAGVGEDGLCSASTYQMVGNAKAQGALIPKPVPGCMIVWHPGSSGHTEVYIDAGRGFGPRTIGGNTGDAVREHFRDIRGAYLIAPKALREPPPPVFRDVYWWEDPAATPDRHGLYAATASREKAIRQWVAAGGQPGHVRRGKLSVLVEGKLRPRYTFWTGPRKRSPDFSTKAKRDANLKKVSAQRPGHILRPRSRRERLS
;
A
#
# COMPACT_ATOMS: atom_id res chain seq x y z
N MET A 1 7.69 -0.54 3.16
CA MET A 1 8.21 -1.75 2.50
C MET A 1 7.07 -2.41 1.75
N THR A 2 7.18 -2.54 0.42
CA THR A 2 6.22 -3.26 -0.42
C THR A 2 6.21 -4.76 -0.04
N PRO A 3 5.18 -5.54 -0.41
CA PRO A 3 5.19 -6.98 -0.20
C PRO A 3 6.43 -7.67 -0.77
N GLY A 4 6.83 -7.34 -2.00
CA GLY A 4 8.03 -7.88 -2.63
C GLY A 4 9.32 -7.57 -1.88
N GLU A 5 9.49 -6.33 -1.41
CA GLU A 5 10.65 -5.94 -0.60
C GLU A 5 10.70 -6.71 0.74
N ARG A 6 9.56 -7.06 1.35
CA ARG A 6 9.53 -7.89 2.56
C ARG A 6 10.00 -9.31 2.28
N VAL A 7 9.60 -9.91 1.16
CA VAL A 7 10.07 -11.25 0.75
C VAL A 7 11.59 -11.24 0.54
N ILE A 8 12.12 -10.24 -0.17
CA ILE A 8 13.56 -10.09 -0.38
C ILE A 8 14.30 -9.89 0.95
N ALA A 9 13.78 -9.04 1.85
CA ALA A 9 14.37 -8.81 3.16
C ALA A 9 14.40 -10.10 4.00
N ALA A 10 13.32 -10.90 3.96
CA ALA A 10 13.26 -12.19 4.62
C ALA A 10 14.30 -13.17 4.05
N ALA A 11 14.36 -13.31 2.73
CA ALA A 11 15.31 -14.17 2.03
C ALA A 11 16.78 -13.86 2.42
N ARG A 12 17.13 -12.57 2.51
CA ARG A 12 18.48 -12.12 2.89
C ARG A 12 18.91 -12.53 4.29
N THR A 13 17.96 -12.75 5.22
CA THR A 13 18.31 -13.23 6.57
C THR A 13 18.89 -14.64 6.60
N LYS A 14 18.85 -15.36 5.47
CA LYS A 14 19.44 -16.68 5.30
C LYS A 14 20.71 -16.71 4.48
N LEU A 15 21.26 -15.57 4.07
CA LEU A 15 22.55 -15.55 3.39
C LEU A 15 23.63 -16.25 4.23
N GLY A 16 24.42 -17.11 3.58
CA GLY A 16 25.43 -17.95 4.24
C GLY A 16 24.89 -19.25 4.85
N CYS A 17 23.58 -19.47 4.86
CA CYS A 17 23.00 -20.78 5.15
C CYS A 17 23.45 -21.80 4.10
N SER A 18 24.09 -22.89 4.51
CA SER A 18 24.61 -23.93 3.62
C SER A 18 24.29 -25.32 4.13
N GLU A 19 24.42 -26.29 3.25
CA GLU A 19 24.35 -27.71 3.57
C GLU A 19 25.52 -28.14 4.44
N SER A 20 25.30 -29.18 5.25
CA SER A 20 26.28 -29.79 6.14
C SER A 20 26.02 -31.29 6.23
N PRO A 21 26.85 -32.15 5.60
CA PRO A 21 28.00 -31.80 4.75
C PRO A 21 27.58 -31.17 3.41
N PRO A 22 28.48 -30.48 2.67
CA PRO A 22 28.16 -29.96 1.33
C PRO A 22 27.61 -31.04 0.37
N GLY A 23 26.55 -30.72 -0.35
CA GLY A 23 25.88 -31.62 -1.30
C GLY A 23 24.90 -32.61 -0.66
N SER A 24 24.66 -32.53 0.65
CA SER A 24 23.77 -33.46 1.37
C SER A 24 22.29 -33.12 1.26
N ASN A 25 21.94 -31.89 0.87
CA ASN A 25 20.61 -31.30 1.07
C ASN A 25 20.12 -31.34 2.54
N ASP A 26 21.05 -31.36 3.50
CA ASP A 26 20.78 -31.44 4.94
C ASP A 26 21.62 -30.41 5.71
N GLY A 27 21.25 -30.16 6.96
CA GLY A 27 21.94 -29.25 7.89
C GLY A 27 20.92 -28.44 8.68
N ALA A 28 21.26 -28.05 9.92
CA ALA A 28 20.31 -27.37 10.82
C ALA A 28 19.60 -26.16 10.19
N CYS A 29 20.34 -25.35 9.42
CA CYS A 29 19.77 -24.19 8.73
C CYS A 29 18.90 -24.59 7.51
N VAL A 30 19.33 -25.58 6.74
CA VAL A 30 18.59 -26.12 5.58
C VAL A 30 17.30 -26.80 6.04
N ASN A 31 17.33 -27.54 7.14
CA ASN A 31 16.16 -28.20 7.72
C ASN A 31 15.10 -27.19 8.18
N GLN A 32 15.51 -26.04 8.73
CA GLN A 32 14.57 -24.96 9.03
C GLN A 32 13.90 -24.37 7.78
N ILE A 33 14.59 -24.40 6.63
CA ILE A 33 14.03 -23.94 5.36
C ILE A 33 13.10 -25.01 4.78
N GLN A 34 13.54 -26.26 4.74
CA GLN A 34 12.78 -27.41 4.26
C GLN A 34 11.50 -27.66 5.07
N SER A 35 11.45 -27.27 6.35
CA SER A 35 10.23 -27.36 7.16
C SER A 35 9.04 -26.57 6.60
N SER A 36 9.28 -25.59 5.73
CA SER A 36 8.21 -24.83 5.07
C SER A 36 7.39 -25.69 4.08
N THR A 37 8.00 -26.70 3.47
CA THR A 37 7.33 -27.63 2.54
C THR A 37 7.23 -29.05 3.10
N GLY A 38 8.00 -29.38 4.14
CA GLY A 38 8.16 -30.73 4.67
C GLY A 38 9.04 -31.65 3.80
N ALA A 39 9.64 -31.14 2.73
CA ALA A 39 10.46 -31.90 1.79
C ALA A 39 11.92 -31.96 2.26
N TYR A 40 12.18 -32.78 3.29
CA TYR A 40 13.51 -32.92 3.88
C TYR A 40 14.46 -33.75 3.00
N ASN A 41 15.76 -33.44 3.04
CA ASN A 41 16.83 -34.13 2.30
C ASN A 41 16.66 -34.14 0.76
N LEU A 42 15.88 -33.20 0.23
CA LEU A 42 15.66 -32.99 -1.19
C LEU A 42 16.19 -31.62 -1.61
N ALA A 43 16.35 -31.41 -2.93
CA ALA A 43 16.67 -30.10 -3.48
C ALA A 43 15.72 -29.04 -2.92
N TRP A 44 16.28 -28.01 -2.27
CA TRP A 44 15.52 -27.14 -1.37
C TRP A 44 15.35 -25.71 -1.88
N CYS A 45 15.60 -25.46 -3.17
CA CYS A 45 15.36 -24.16 -3.80
C CYS A 45 13.88 -23.73 -3.70
N GLY A 46 12.92 -24.64 -3.94
CA GLY A 46 11.49 -24.39 -3.76
C GLY A 46 11.11 -24.12 -2.30
N SER A 47 11.66 -24.89 -1.37
CA SER A 47 11.48 -24.69 0.07
C SER A 47 12.03 -23.33 0.53
N PHE A 48 13.15 -22.86 -0.03
CA PHE A 48 13.69 -21.54 0.26
C PHE A 48 12.76 -20.40 -0.17
N VAL A 49 12.19 -20.50 -1.38
CA VAL A 49 11.22 -19.51 -1.85
C VAL A 49 10.00 -19.51 -0.93
N LYS A 50 9.44 -20.69 -0.63
CA LYS A 50 8.29 -20.79 0.29
C LYS A 50 8.60 -20.19 1.66
N TRP A 51 9.71 -20.60 2.27
CA TRP A 51 10.18 -20.09 3.56
C TRP A 51 10.30 -18.55 3.56
N SER A 52 10.77 -17.97 2.46
CA SER A 52 10.92 -16.51 2.32
C SER A 52 9.57 -15.79 2.34
N TYR A 53 8.55 -16.36 1.69
CA TYR A 53 7.17 -15.83 1.71
C TYR A 53 6.54 -15.98 3.10
N ASP A 54 6.66 -17.17 3.71
CA ASP A 54 6.13 -17.46 5.05
C ASP A 54 6.75 -16.49 6.08
N LYS A 55 8.08 -16.32 6.05
CA LYS A 55 8.81 -15.42 6.96
C LYS A 55 8.46 -13.94 6.76
N ALA A 56 8.12 -13.54 5.53
CA ALA A 56 7.73 -12.17 5.20
C ALA A 56 6.26 -11.84 5.55
N GLY A 57 5.46 -12.84 5.94
CA GLY A 57 4.01 -12.68 6.12
C GLY A 57 3.32 -12.23 4.83
N VAL A 58 3.79 -12.72 3.68
CA VAL A 58 3.22 -12.41 2.36
C VAL A 58 2.54 -13.66 1.83
N GLY A 59 1.23 -13.57 1.59
CA GLY A 59 0.46 -14.68 1.02
C GLY A 59 0.98 -15.07 -0.36
N GLU A 60 1.31 -16.34 -0.54
CA GLU A 60 1.79 -16.92 -1.80
C GLU A 60 0.69 -17.62 -2.61
N ASP A 61 -0.54 -17.62 -2.14
CA ASP A 61 -1.74 -18.13 -2.83
C ASP A 61 -1.66 -19.62 -3.25
N GLY A 62 -0.82 -20.43 -2.58
CA GLY A 62 -0.61 -21.84 -2.91
C GLY A 62 0.22 -22.06 -4.18
N LEU A 63 1.00 -21.06 -4.60
CA LEU A 63 1.90 -21.11 -5.73
C LEU A 63 3.23 -21.80 -5.40
N CYS A 64 3.68 -21.73 -4.14
CA CYS A 64 4.93 -22.33 -3.70
C CYS A 64 4.80 -23.84 -3.48
N SER A 65 5.85 -24.58 -3.86
CA SER A 65 6.01 -26.02 -3.62
C SER A 65 7.51 -26.34 -3.58
N ALA A 66 7.87 -27.49 -3.01
CA ALA A 66 9.21 -28.05 -3.19
C ALA A 66 9.48 -28.43 -4.67
N SER A 67 8.42 -28.71 -5.45
CA SER A 67 8.52 -29.05 -6.88
C SER A 67 8.34 -27.83 -7.78
N THR A 68 9.38 -27.49 -8.54
CA THR A 68 9.35 -26.41 -9.54
C THR A 68 8.32 -26.65 -10.66
N TYR A 69 8.08 -27.92 -11.02
CA TYR A 69 7.02 -28.29 -11.94
C TYR A 69 5.64 -27.94 -11.39
N GLN A 70 5.40 -28.26 -10.11
CA GLN A 70 4.15 -27.93 -9.44
C GLN A 70 3.96 -26.42 -9.29
N MET A 71 5.03 -25.67 -8.98
CA MET A 71 4.96 -24.19 -8.91
C MET A 71 4.47 -23.58 -10.23
N VAL A 72 5.05 -24.00 -11.37
CA VAL A 72 4.63 -23.51 -12.69
C VAL A 72 3.21 -23.98 -13.03
N GLY A 73 2.85 -25.22 -12.68
CA GLY A 73 1.49 -25.76 -12.85
C GLY A 73 0.45 -24.93 -12.10
N ASN A 74 0.70 -24.67 -10.82
CA ASN A 74 -0.16 -23.84 -9.96
C ASN A 74 -0.26 -22.41 -10.53
N ALA A 75 0.85 -21.82 -10.94
CA ALA A 75 0.86 -20.47 -11.51
C ALA A 75 0.07 -20.37 -12.82
N LYS A 76 0.14 -21.39 -13.69
CA LYS A 76 -0.69 -21.46 -14.90
C LYS A 76 -2.17 -21.58 -14.56
N ALA A 77 -2.53 -22.50 -13.66
CA ALA A 77 -3.91 -22.73 -13.25
C ALA A 77 -4.56 -21.49 -12.62
N GLN A 78 -3.77 -20.68 -11.91
CA GLN A 78 -4.25 -19.48 -11.22
C GLN A 78 -4.06 -18.17 -12.01
N GLY A 79 -3.49 -18.21 -13.22
CA GLY A 79 -3.17 -17.00 -13.99
C GLY A 79 -2.17 -16.08 -13.27
N ALA A 80 -1.22 -16.66 -12.52
CA ALA A 80 -0.23 -15.94 -11.72
C ALA A 80 1.11 -15.73 -12.45
N LEU A 81 1.21 -16.15 -13.72
CA LEU A 81 2.36 -15.84 -14.58
C LEU A 81 2.35 -14.35 -14.95
N ILE A 82 3.51 -13.71 -14.86
CA ILE A 82 3.68 -12.30 -15.21
C ILE A 82 4.67 -12.11 -16.37
N PRO A 83 4.48 -11.11 -17.25
CA PRO A 83 5.34 -10.91 -18.41
C PRO A 83 6.66 -10.17 -18.09
N LYS A 84 6.75 -9.52 -16.94
CA LYS A 84 7.93 -8.75 -16.50
C LYS A 84 8.18 -9.04 -15.02
N PRO A 85 9.44 -9.18 -14.59
CA PRO A 85 9.73 -9.47 -13.20
C PRO A 85 9.39 -8.27 -12.32
N VAL A 86 8.92 -8.55 -11.11
CA VAL A 86 8.70 -7.55 -10.06
C VAL A 86 9.45 -7.99 -8.81
N PRO A 87 9.99 -7.08 -7.99
CA PRO A 87 10.68 -7.42 -6.76
C PRO A 87 9.90 -8.45 -5.92
N GLY A 88 10.57 -9.51 -5.50
CA GLY A 88 10.00 -10.60 -4.70
C GLY A 88 9.31 -11.70 -5.51
N CYS A 89 9.08 -11.55 -6.82
CA CYS A 89 8.46 -12.61 -7.62
C CYS A 89 9.36 -13.84 -7.68
N MET A 90 8.75 -15.01 -7.90
CA MET A 90 9.48 -16.27 -8.07
C MET A 90 9.93 -16.38 -9.52
N ILE A 91 11.14 -16.84 -9.74
CA ILE A 91 11.68 -17.16 -11.07
C ILE A 91 11.94 -18.65 -11.11
N VAL A 92 11.33 -19.35 -12.07
CA VAL A 92 11.50 -20.80 -12.23
C VAL A 92 12.14 -21.11 -13.58
N TRP A 93 13.28 -21.79 -13.55
CA TRP A 93 13.99 -22.30 -14.73
C TRP A 93 13.77 -23.80 -14.86
N HIS A 94 13.69 -24.30 -16.10
CA HIS A 94 13.63 -25.73 -16.46
C HIS A 94 12.71 -26.58 -15.55
N PRO A 95 11.43 -26.20 -15.35
CA PRO A 95 10.56 -26.84 -14.36
C PRO A 95 10.47 -28.36 -14.56
N GLY A 96 10.71 -29.14 -13.50
CA GLY A 96 10.85 -30.59 -13.58
C GLY A 96 12.04 -31.10 -12.77
N SER A 97 12.64 -32.21 -13.20
CA SER A 97 13.74 -32.89 -12.51
C SER A 97 15.03 -32.07 -12.42
N SER A 98 15.26 -31.14 -13.35
CA SER A 98 16.41 -30.22 -13.35
C SER A 98 16.01 -28.78 -13.01
N GLY A 99 14.79 -28.59 -12.50
CA GLY A 99 14.25 -27.27 -12.29
C GLY A 99 14.83 -26.57 -11.09
N HIS A 100 14.98 -25.26 -11.20
CA HIS A 100 15.46 -24.41 -10.11
C HIS A 100 14.55 -23.20 -9.93
N THR A 101 14.47 -22.68 -8.71
CA THR A 101 13.66 -21.50 -8.42
C THR A 101 14.33 -20.55 -7.44
N GLU A 102 14.12 -19.25 -7.64
CA GLU A 102 14.71 -18.18 -6.85
C GLU A 102 13.74 -17.00 -6.69
N VAL A 103 14.06 -16.10 -5.78
CA VAL A 103 13.37 -14.82 -5.61
C VAL A 103 14.08 -13.75 -6.44
N TYR A 104 13.33 -13.02 -7.26
CA TYR A 104 13.83 -11.86 -7.98
C TYR A 104 14.06 -10.67 -7.04
N ILE A 105 15.21 -10.01 -7.13
CA ILE A 105 15.54 -8.80 -6.36
C ILE A 105 15.25 -7.55 -7.19
N ASP A 106 16.03 -7.35 -8.26
CA ASP A 106 15.92 -6.22 -9.17
C ASP A 106 16.63 -6.50 -10.50
N ALA A 107 16.62 -5.54 -11.42
CA ALA A 107 17.19 -5.69 -12.75
C ALA A 107 18.73 -5.73 -12.77
N GLY A 108 19.39 -5.48 -11.64
CA GLY A 108 20.83 -5.28 -11.53
C GLY A 108 21.34 -4.06 -12.30
N ARG A 109 22.43 -3.46 -11.84
CA ARG A 109 23.05 -2.29 -12.49
C ARG A 109 23.97 -2.70 -13.63
N GLY A 110 23.42 -3.26 -14.72
CA GLY A 110 24.16 -3.59 -15.94
C GLY A 110 24.75 -5.00 -16.02
N PHE A 111 24.66 -5.80 -14.96
CA PHE A 111 25.13 -7.20 -14.93
C PHE A 111 24.00 -8.22 -15.15
N GLY A 112 22.81 -7.74 -15.50
CA GLY A 112 21.59 -8.54 -15.59
C GLY A 112 20.83 -8.62 -14.25
N PRO A 113 19.68 -9.33 -14.22
CA PRO A 113 18.85 -9.49 -13.04
C PRO A 113 19.61 -10.02 -11.83
N ARG A 114 19.34 -9.45 -10.65
CA ARG A 114 19.77 -9.99 -9.37
C ARG A 114 18.69 -10.88 -8.78
N THR A 115 19.12 -12.02 -8.28
CA THR A 115 18.25 -13.03 -7.66
C THR A 115 18.86 -13.51 -6.36
N ILE A 116 18.02 -14.10 -5.51
CA ILE A 116 18.44 -14.80 -4.29
C ILE A 116 17.78 -16.17 -4.26
N GLY A 117 18.59 -17.21 -4.14
CA GLY A 117 18.18 -18.60 -4.21
C GLY A 117 18.76 -19.42 -3.06
N GLY A 118 18.03 -20.45 -2.64
CA GLY A 118 18.55 -21.56 -1.85
C GLY A 118 19.10 -22.66 -2.77
N ASN A 119 19.86 -23.61 -2.20
CA ASN A 119 20.48 -24.72 -2.94
C ASN A 119 21.29 -24.25 -4.18
N THR A 120 21.81 -23.02 -4.13
CA THR A 120 22.65 -22.43 -5.18
C THR A 120 24.10 -22.67 -4.82
N GLY A 121 24.67 -23.77 -5.34
CA GLY A 121 25.97 -24.27 -4.87
C GLY A 121 25.91 -24.61 -3.38
N ASP A 122 24.92 -25.43 -3.03
CA ASP A 122 24.66 -25.98 -1.69
C ASP A 122 24.44 -24.93 -0.59
N ALA A 123 24.03 -23.71 -0.97
CA ALA A 123 23.84 -22.59 -0.05
C ALA A 123 22.78 -21.58 -0.51
N VAL A 124 22.42 -20.67 0.39
CA VAL A 124 21.67 -19.46 0.04
C VAL A 124 22.64 -18.39 -0.47
N ARG A 125 22.43 -17.94 -1.71
CA ARG A 125 23.29 -16.94 -2.36
C ARG A 125 22.50 -15.92 -3.14
N GLU A 126 22.99 -14.68 -3.13
CA GLU A 126 22.66 -13.71 -4.17
C GLU A 126 23.60 -13.89 -5.36
N HIS A 127 23.08 -13.75 -6.57
CA HIS A 127 23.89 -13.70 -7.78
C HIS A 127 23.17 -12.98 -8.92
N PHE A 128 23.91 -12.72 -9.99
CA PHE A 128 23.36 -12.23 -11.24
C PHE A 128 23.01 -13.44 -12.12
N ARG A 129 21.76 -13.48 -12.62
CA ARG A 129 21.29 -14.61 -13.41
C ARG A 129 20.42 -14.16 -14.57
N ASP A 130 20.64 -14.77 -15.73
CA ASP A 130 19.78 -14.58 -16.88
C ASP A 130 18.39 -15.22 -16.63
N ILE A 131 17.34 -14.47 -16.96
CA ILE A 131 15.94 -14.88 -16.77
C ILE A 131 15.25 -15.18 -18.11
N ARG A 132 15.96 -15.14 -19.23
CA ARG A 132 15.41 -15.53 -20.54
C ARG A 132 14.95 -16.99 -20.49
N GLY A 133 13.72 -17.24 -20.93
CA GLY A 133 13.08 -18.56 -20.92
C GLY A 133 12.60 -19.02 -19.53
N ALA A 134 12.77 -18.23 -18.48
CA ALA A 134 12.24 -18.55 -17.15
C ALA A 134 10.74 -18.20 -17.05
N TYR A 135 10.05 -18.93 -16.19
CA TYR A 135 8.70 -18.58 -15.76
C TYR A 135 8.77 -17.58 -14.61
N LEU A 136 8.07 -16.45 -14.75
CA LEU A 136 7.95 -15.44 -13.70
C LEU A 136 6.59 -15.60 -13.04
N ILE A 137 6.59 -15.84 -11.72
CA ILE A 137 5.39 -16.14 -10.94
C ILE A 137 5.24 -15.07 -9.85
N ALA A 138 4.08 -14.43 -9.76
CA ALA A 138 3.78 -13.52 -8.66
C ALA A 138 2.39 -13.79 -8.05
N PRO A 139 2.30 -13.95 -6.72
CA PRO A 139 1.00 -14.02 -6.04
C PRO A 139 0.27 -12.67 -6.16
N LYS A 140 -1.02 -12.67 -5.85
CA LYS A 140 -1.86 -11.46 -5.91
C LYS A 140 -1.27 -10.32 -5.10
N ALA A 141 -0.69 -10.62 -3.94
CA ALA A 141 -0.04 -9.64 -3.08
C ALA A 141 1.09 -8.83 -3.76
N LEU A 142 1.69 -9.35 -4.84
CA LEU A 142 2.73 -8.67 -5.61
C LEU A 142 2.21 -8.04 -6.93
N ARG A 143 1.03 -8.46 -7.41
CA ARG A 143 0.43 -8.01 -8.67
C ARG A 143 -0.62 -6.91 -8.48
N GLU A 144 -1.34 -6.97 -7.38
CA GLU A 144 -2.44 -6.06 -7.08
C GLU A 144 -1.95 -4.93 -6.17
N PRO A 145 -2.43 -3.69 -6.35
CA PRO A 145 -2.18 -2.64 -5.38
C PRO A 145 -2.72 -3.09 -4.02
N PRO A 146 -2.06 -2.71 -2.91
CA PRO A 146 -2.59 -3.02 -1.59
C PRO A 146 -4.02 -2.48 -1.48
N PRO A 147 -4.92 -3.21 -0.78
CA PRO A 147 -6.28 -2.73 -0.62
C PRO A 147 -6.26 -1.34 0.04
N PRO A 148 -7.14 -0.43 -0.40
CA PRO A 148 -7.17 0.92 0.14
C PRO A 148 -7.42 0.87 1.64
N VAL A 149 -6.55 1.53 2.41
CA VAL A 149 -6.76 1.69 3.84
C VAL A 149 -7.77 2.80 4.05
N PHE A 150 -8.80 2.54 4.85
CA PHE A 150 -9.80 3.54 5.22
C PHE A 150 -9.64 3.91 6.70
N ARG A 151 -9.89 5.18 7.01
CA ARG A 151 -10.17 5.61 8.38
C ARG A 151 -11.59 6.14 8.50
N ASP A 152 -12.19 5.93 9.64
CA ASP A 152 -13.42 6.61 9.99
C ASP A 152 -13.09 8.04 10.42
N VAL A 153 -13.81 8.99 9.84
CA VAL A 153 -13.74 10.39 10.19
C VAL A 153 -15.09 10.82 10.71
N TYR A 154 -15.08 11.47 11.87
CA TYR A 154 -16.28 11.89 12.58
C TYR A 154 -16.38 13.40 12.55
N TRP A 155 -17.58 13.95 12.41
CA TRP A 155 -17.83 15.39 12.56
C TRP A 155 -19.25 15.60 13.08
N TRP A 156 -19.59 16.84 13.40
CA TRP A 156 -20.97 17.23 13.68
C TRP A 156 -21.45 18.25 12.64
N GLU A 157 -22.73 18.19 12.34
CA GLU A 157 -23.41 19.06 11.39
C GLU A 157 -24.39 19.98 12.11
N ASP A 158 -24.28 21.28 11.88
CA ASP A 158 -25.25 22.28 12.32
C ASP A 158 -26.16 22.64 11.14
N PRO A 159 -27.41 22.13 11.08
CA PRO A 159 -28.31 22.38 9.96
C PRO A 159 -28.82 23.82 9.94
N ALA A 160 -28.82 24.51 11.09
CA ALA A 160 -29.26 25.90 11.22
C ALA A 160 -28.15 26.89 10.86
N ALA A 161 -26.89 26.45 10.78
CA ALA A 161 -25.78 27.32 10.41
C ALA A 161 -25.95 27.89 8.99
N THR A 162 -26.19 29.20 8.92
CA THR A 162 -26.20 30.01 7.70
C THR A 162 -24.88 30.75 7.58
N PRO A 163 -23.93 30.26 6.77
CA PRO A 163 -22.67 30.97 6.59
C PRO A 163 -22.83 32.24 5.77
N ASP A 164 -22.21 33.33 6.22
CA ASP A 164 -22.16 34.57 5.45
C ASP A 164 -21.25 34.37 4.24
N ARG A 165 -21.79 34.57 3.04
CA ARG A 165 -21.02 34.51 1.79
C ARG A 165 -20.50 35.90 1.44
N HIS A 166 -19.21 35.97 1.17
CA HIS A 166 -18.52 37.19 0.80
C HIS A 166 -18.14 37.17 -0.67
N GLY A 167 -18.81 38.05 -1.42
CA GLY A 167 -18.47 38.41 -2.79
C GLY A 167 -18.52 37.28 -3.83
N LEU A 168 -18.33 37.69 -5.09
CA LEU A 168 -18.13 36.82 -6.25
C LEU A 168 -16.98 37.40 -7.08
N TYR A 169 -15.76 37.00 -6.76
CA TYR A 169 -14.53 37.54 -7.34
C TYR A 169 -14.19 36.86 -8.66
N ALA A 170 -13.67 37.64 -9.61
CA ALA A 170 -13.25 37.11 -10.91
C ALA A 170 -12.00 36.22 -10.84
N ALA A 171 -11.12 36.45 -9.85
CA ALA A 171 -9.85 35.74 -9.69
C ALA A 171 -9.60 35.32 -8.23
N THR A 172 -8.77 34.29 -8.05
CA THR A 172 -8.35 33.81 -6.73
C THR A 172 -7.59 34.88 -5.95
N ALA A 173 -6.69 35.63 -6.60
CA ALA A 173 -5.94 36.72 -5.98
C ALA A 173 -6.87 37.80 -5.39
N SER A 174 -7.94 38.15 -6.11
CA SER A 174 -8.96 39.09 -5.64
C SER A 174 -9.70 38.59 -4.40
N ARG A 175 -10.06 37.30 -4.35
CA ARG A 175 -10.62 36.66 -3.14
C ARG A 175 -9.66 36.74 -1.97
N GLU A 176 -8.38 36.40 -2.16
CA GLU A 176 -7.40 36.43 -1.07
C GLU A 176 -7.11 37.86 -0.56
N LYS A 177 -7.19 38.86 -1.44
CA LYS A 177 -7.14 40.27 -1.03
C LYS A 177 -8.35 40.62 -0.17
N ALA A 178 -9.55 40.21 -0.57
CA ALA A 178 -10.76 40.44 0.21
C ALA A 178 -10.76 39.73 1.57
N ILE A 179 -10.22 38.50 1.64
CA ILE A 179 -10.03 37.77 2.91
C ILE A 179 -9.09 38.57 3.83
N ARG A 180 -7.96 39.06 3.32
CA ARG A 180 -7.02 39.87 4.11
C ARG A 180 -7.67 41.15 4.63
N GLN A 181 -8.43 41.85 3.79
CA GLN A 181 -9.18 43.04 4.20
C GLN A 181 -10.22 42.73 5.28
N TRP A 182 -10.96 41.63 5.13
CA TRP A 182 -11.93 41.19 6.13
C TRP A 182 -11.27 40.85 7.47
N VAL A 183 -10.11 40.16 7.45
CA VAL A 183 -9.33 39.88 8.67
C VAL A 183 -8.82 41.18 9.31
N ALA A 184 -8.31 42.12 8.51
CA ALA A 184 -7.85 43.42 9.01
C ALA A 184 -8.98 44.24 9.65
N ALA A 185 -10.23 44.05 9.22
CA ALA A 185 -11.42 44.65 9.81
C ALA A 185 -11.95 43.92 11.08
N GLY A 186 -11.16 43.01 11.67
CA GLY A 186 -11.52 42.28 12.89
C GLY A 186 -12.11 40.88 12.65
N GLY A 187 -12.15 40.42 11.40
CA GLY A 187 -12.58 39.06 11.09
C GLY A 187 -11.59 37.99 11.59
N GLN A 188 -12.09 36.87 12.13
CA GLN A 188 -11.24 35.78 12.60
C GLN A 188 -10.82 34.82 11.45
N PRO A 189 -9.52 34.70 11.12
CA PRO A 189 -9.05 33.93 9.97
C PRO A 189 -9.36 32.43 10.03
N GLY A 190 -9.48 31.85 11.24
CA GLY A 190 -9.84 30.43 11.43
C GLY A 190 -11.23 30.03 10.90
N HIS A 191 -12.07 31.01 10.57
CA HIS A 191 -13.44 30.81 10.11
C HIS A 191 -13.66 31.02 8.60
N VAL A 192 -12.60 31.28 7.83
CA VAL A 192 -12.70 31.55 6.39
C VAL A 192 -12.71 30.27 5.55
N ARG A 193 -13.76 30.05 4.78
CA ARG A 193 -13.88 28.95 3.80
C ARG A 193 -13.78 29.49 2.39
N ARG A 194 -12.85 28.99 1.58
CA ARG A 194 -12.67 29.40 0.19
C ARG A 194 -13.60 28.59 -0.73
N GLY A 195 -14.21 29.26 -1.69
CA GLY A 195 -15.16 28.68 -2.64
C GLY A 195 -14.90 29.05 -4.08
N LYS A 196 -15.51 28.25 -4.97
CA LYS A 196 -15.66 28.51 -6.39
C LYS A 196 -17.09 28.13 -6.78
N LEU A 197 -17.77 29.03 -7.48
CA LEU A 197 -19.13 28.87 -7.98
C LEU A 197 -19.14 29.13 -9.49
N SER A 198 -20.00 28.44 -10.23
CA SER A 198 -20.28 28.78 -11.62
C SER A 198 -21.47 29.74 -11.65
N VAL A 199 -21.29 30.91 -12.24
CA VAL A 199 -22.32 31.96 -12.30
C VAL A 199 -22.55 32.33 -13.75
N LEU A 200 -23.81 32.47 -14.16
CA LEU A 200 -24.15 32.90 -15.51
C LEU A 200 -23.83 34.40 -15.66
N VAL A 201 -22.94 34.73 -16.60
CA VAL A 201 -22.56 36.10 -16.94
C VAL A 201 -22.63 36.21 -18.46
N GLU A 202 -23.53 37.05 -18.97
CA GLU A 202 -23.75 37.24 -20.41
C GLU A 202 -24.08 35.92 -21.14
N GLY A 203 -24.95 35.11 -20.54
CA GLY A 203 -25.35 33.81 -21.10
C GLY A 203 -24.27 32.72 -21.04
N LYS A 204 -23.07 33.00 -20.49
CA LYS A 204 -22.00 32.00 -20.32
C LYS A 204 -21.73 31.72 -18.84
N LEU A 205 -21.60 30.44 -18.48
CA LEU A 205 -21.18 30.06 -17.14
C LEU A 205 -19.70 30.43 -16.95
N ARG A 206 -19.43 31.35 -16.03
CA ARG A 206 -18.07 31.75 -15.67
C ARG A 206 -17.79 31.36 -14.22
N PRO A 207 -16.57 30.87 -13.91
CA PRO A 207 -16.18 30.63 -12.54
C PRO A 207 -16.03 31.96 -11.78
N ARG A 208 -16.62 32.03 -10.59
CA ARG A 208 -16.40 33.09 -9.61
C ARG A 208 -15.91 32.49 -8.31
N TYR A 209 -14.97 33.17 -7.68
CA TYR A 209 -14.39 32.78 -6.41
C TYR A 209 -15.14 33.50 -5.29
N THR A 210 -15.33 32.86 -4.16
CA THR A 210 -16.03 33.45 -3.01
C THR A 210 -15.38 32.95 -1.73
N PHE A 211 -15.72 33.51 -0.59
CA PHE A 211 -15.43 32.89 0.69
C PHE A 211 -16.61 32.97 1.64
N TRP A 212 -16.69 32.04 2.59
CA TRP A 212 -17.73 32.02 3.61
C TRP A 212 -17.14 32.19 5.00
N THR A 213 -17.82 32.99 5.84
CA THR A 213 -17.50 33.16 7.26
C THR A 213 -18.65 32.64 8.11
N GLY A 214 -18.54 32.79 9.43
CA GLY A 214 -19.62 32.39 10.35
C GLY A 214 -19.68 30.88 10.63
N PRO A 215 -20.77 30.43 11.29
CA PRO A 215 -20.93 29.05 11.73
C PRO A 215 -20.86 28.08 10.54
N ARG A 216 -20.26 26.92 10.79
CA ARG A 216 -20.13 25.90 9.76
C ARG A 216 -21.32 24.97 9.83
N LYS A 217 -21.88 24.63 8.67
CA LYS A 217 -22.73 23.44 8.56
C LYS A 217 -21.98 22.19 9.01
N ARG A 218 -20.65 22.14 8.88
CA ARG A 218 -19.82 20.99 9.27
C ARG A 218 -18.64 21.42 10.13
N SER A 219 -18.49 20.84 11.32
CA SER A 219 -17.33 21.09 12.20
C SER A 219 -16.06 20.39 11.74
N PRO A 220 -14.90 20.60 12.41
CA PRO A 220 -13.68 19.89 12.08
C PRO A 220 -13.87 18.38 12.12
N ASP A 221 -13.07 17.72 11.30
CA ASP A 221 -13.00 16.26 11.28
C ASP A 221 -12.21 15.76 12.50
N PHE A 222 -12.79 14.80 13.21
CA PHE A 222 -12.21 14.14 14.37
C PHE A 222 -11.74 12.75 13.98
N SER A 223 -10.55 12.38 14.46
CA SER A 223 -9.95 11.07 14.22
C SER A 223 -10.60 9.94 15.03
N THR A 224 -11.41 10.27 16.05
CA THR A 224 -12.15 9.28 16.86
C THR A 224 -13.53 9.81 17.25
N LYS A 225 -14.47 8.87 17.43
CA LYS A 225 -15.84 9.16 17.89
C LYS A 225 -15.84 9.85 19.26
N ALA A 226 -15.02 9.37 20.19
CA ALA A 226 -14.91 9.94 21.54
C ALA A 226 -14.49 11.41 21.53
N LYS A 227 -13.53 11.79 20.67
CA LYS A 227 -13.11 13.20 20.52
C LYS A 227 -14.24 14.07 19.96
N ARG A 228 -14.97 13.58 18.96
CA ARG A 228 -16.16 14.27 18.43
C ARG A 228 -17.20 14.48 19.54
N ASP A 229 -17.52 13.45 20.31
CA ASP A 229 -18.60 13.50 21.30
C ASP A 229 -18.24 14.38 22.51
N ALA A 230 -16.97 14.35 22.96
CA ALA A 230 -16.47 15.28 23.98
C ALA A 230 -16.54 16.74 23.49
N ASN A 231 -16.18 16.98 22.22
CA ASN A 231 -16.30 18.29 21.61
C ASN A 231 -17.76 18.74 21.47
N LEU A 232 -18.64 17.83 21.07
CA LEU A 232 -20.08 18.08 20.95
C LEU A 232 -20.65 18.54 22.30
N LYS A 233 -20.38 17.82 23.39
CA LYS A 233 -20.80 18.22 24.75
C LYS A 233 -20.33 19.63 25.11
N LYS A 234 -19.06 19.95 24.82
CA LYS A 234 -18.49 21.28 25.06
C LYS A 234 -19.23 22.35 24.27
N VAL A 235 -19.50 22.11 22.98
CA VAL A 235 -20.19 23.08 22.11
C VAL A 235 -21.66 23.24 22.51
N SER A 236 -22.37 22.16 22.81
CA SER A 236 -23.76 22.22 23.28
C SER A 236 -23.88 23.00 24.60
N ALA A 237 -22.92 22.83 25.52
CA ALA A 237 -22.89 23.63 26.76
C ALA A 237 -22.64 25.13 26.48
N GLN A 238 -21.82 25.46 25.49
CA GLN A 238 -21.57 26.85 25.08
C GLN A 238 -22.71 27.45 24.23
N ARG A 239 -23.56 26.61 23.63
CA ARG A 239 -24.59 26.99 22.65
C ARG A 239 -25.86 26.16 22.82
N PRO A 240 -26.60 26.34 23.92
CA PRO A 240 -27.71 25.46 24.31
C PRO A 240 -28.89 25.39 23.31
N GLY A 241 -28.97 26.28 22.32
CA GLY A 241 -30.01 26.26 21.27
C GLY A 241 -29.60 25.64 19.93
N HIS A 242 -28.34 25.24 19.74
CA HIS A 242 -27.88 24.67 18.46
C HIS A 242 -28.14 23.16 18.39
N ILE A 243 -28.91 22.73 17.38
CA ILE A 243 -29.09 21.32 17.07
C ILE A 243 -27.88 20.83 16.29
N LEU A 244 -27.06 19.96 16.88
CA LEU A 244 -25.89 19.40 16.22
C LEU A 244 -26.09 17.90 15.96
N ARG A 245 -25.92 17.47 14.71
CA ARG A 245 -26.11 16.08 14.28
C ARG A 245 -24.77 15.37 14.13
N PRO A 246 -24.52 14.24 14.81
CA PRO A 246 -23.30 13.46 14.62
C PRO A 246 -23.30 12.81 13.23
N ARG A 247 -22.14 12.82 12.57
CA ARG A 247 -21.92 12.19 11.27
C ARG A 247 -20.60 11.41 11.26
N SER A 248 -20.47 10.50 10.31
CA SER A 248 -19.24 9.76 10.02
C SER A 248 -19.13 9.44 8.52
N ARG A 249 -17.90 9.30 8.02
CA ARG A 249 -17.59 8.76 6.69
C ARG A 249 -16.30 7.97 6.75
N ARG A 250 -16.13 7.05 5.80
CA ARG A 250 -14.85 6.45 5.51
C ARG A 250 -14.06 7.35 4.57
N GLU A 251 -12.87 7.74 5.01
CA GLU A 251 -11.89 8.40 4.15
C GLU A 251 -10.81 7.42 3.73
N ARG A 252 -10.55 7.37 2.44
CA ARG A 252 -9.44 6.61 1.86
C ARG A 252 -8.12 7.29 2.21
N LEU A 253 -7.17 6.52 2.74
CA LEU A 253 -5.82 6.97 3.09
C LEU A 253 -4.79 6.67 1.99
N SER A 254 -5.01 5.61 1.23
CA SER A 254 -4.14 5.08 0.16
C SER A 254 -4.97 4.53 -0.97
#